data_AF-A0A453DAJ0-F1
#
_entry.id   AF-A0A453DAJ0-F1
#
_cell.length_a   1.000
_cell.length_b   1.000
_cell.length_c   1.000
_cell.angle_alpha   90.00
_cell.angle_beta   90.00
_cell.angle_gamma   90.00
#
_symmetry.space_group_name_H-M   'P 1'
#
loop_
_entity.id
_entity.type
_entity.pdbx_description
1 polymer ?
#
loop_
_entity_poly.entity_id
_entity_poly.type
_entity_poly.pdbx_seq_one_letter_code
_entity_poly.pdbx_strand_id
1 'polypeptide(L)'
;LTRLPQEEVDWTLAHVVDGPVSHHYKSLKRQKASLLPSPEEQMDRYKVDLYNGARALYAVRERFAKFQALVRAEYEKRGYVEVDDDFLARRAHLRAYNDVLRAEVMKYVAHLVDTGELLVAPRQE
;
A
#
# COMPACT_ATOMS: atom_id res chain seq x y z
N LEU A 1 5.04 -25.37 5.41
CA LEU A 1 5.92 -24.20 5.23
C LEU A 1 6.52 -24.29 3.85
N THR A 2 6.51 -23.19 3.12
CA THR A 2 6.86 -23.11 1.71
C THR A 2 7.94 -22.04 1.55
N ARG A 3 9.01 -22.38 0.82
CA ARG A 3 10.13 -21.45 0.58
C ARG A 3 9.67 -20.30 -0.33
N LEU A 4 9.93 -19.06 0.08
CA LEU A 4 9.70 -17.90 -0.76
C LEU A 4 10.65 -17.91 -1.98
N PRO A 5 10.17 -17.53 -3.17
CA PRO A 5 11.02 -17.32 -4.34
C PRO A 5 12.14 -16.31 -4.04
N GLN A 6 13.34 -16.55 -4.57
CA GLN A 6 14.49 -15.67 -4.32
C GLN A 6 14.23 -14.24 -4.79
N GLU A 7 13.61 -14.07 -5.96
CA GLU A 7 13.20 -12.76 -6.48
C GLU A 7 12.34 -11.98 -5.49
N GLU A 8 11.45 -12.67 -4.76
CA GLU A 8 10.57 -12.03 -3.80
C GLU A 8 11.32 -11.63 -2.52
N VAL A 9 12.29 -12.44 -2.09
CA VAL A 9 13.19 -12.10 -0.99
C VAL A 9 14.01 -10.86 -1.35
N ASP A 10 14.64 -10.86 -2.52
CA ASP A 10 15.46 -9.76 -3.01
C ASP A 10 14.65 -8.47 -3.15
N TRP A 11 13.46 -8.55 -3.77
CA TRP A 11 12.55 -7.41 -3.87
C TRP A 11 12.17 -6.88 -2.49
N THR A 12 11.83 -7.76 -1.55
CA THR A 12 11.43 -7.37 -0.19
C THR A 12 12.58 -6.68 0.54
N LEU A 13 13.81 -7.19 0.43
CA LEU A 13 14.99 -6.61 1.08
C LEU A 13 15.40 -5.27 0.47
N ALA A 14 15.25 -5.11 -0.85
CA ALA A 14 15.56 -3.87 -1.55
C ALA A 14 14.50 -2.77 -1.37
N HIS A 15 13.25 -3.14 -1.04
CA HIS A 15 12.16 -2.17 -1.00
C HIS A 15 12.25 -1.19 0.16
N VAL A 16 11.92 0.08 -0.10
CA VAL A 16 11.86 1.12 0.93
C VAL A 16 10.47 1.13 1.57
N VAL A 17 10.41 0.85 2.88
CA VAL A 17 9.16 0.89 3.66
C VAL A 17 8.55 2.30 3.68
N ASP A 18 9.39 3.32 3.86
CA ASP A 18 8.98 4.72 4.01
C ASP A 18 9.04 5.51 2.71
N GLY A 19 8.40 5.01 1.67
CA GLY A 19 8.25 5.72 0.39
C GLY A 19 7.51 7.06 0.50
N PRO A 20 7.32 7.78 -0.62
CA PRO A 20 6.62 9.06 -0.62
C PRO A 20 5.20 8.91 -0.04
N VAL A 21 4.78 9.93 0.72
CA VAL A 21 3.43 10.04 1.29
C VAL A 21 2.90 11.42 0.94
N SER A 22 1.63 11.49 0.55
CA SER A 22 0.91 12.75 0.35
C SER A 22 1.07 13.69 1.55
N HIS A 23 1.27 14.98 1.28
CA HIS A 23 1.35 16.00 2.31
C HIS A 23 0.15 15.98 3.26
N HIS A 24 -1.05 15.69 2.75
CA HIS A 24 -2.28 15.59 3.55
C HIS A 24 -2.18 14.51 4.63
N TYR A 25 -1.70 13.31 4.29
CA TYR A 25 -1.56 12.21 5.26
C TYR A 25 -0.44 12.46 6.28
N LYS A 26 0.68 13.04 5.84
CA LYS A 26 1.77 13.44 6.77
C LYS A 26 1.27 14.46 7.79
N SER A 27 0.57 15.49 7.33
CA SER A 27 -0.01 16.52 8.19
C SER A 27 -1.05 15.94 9.14
N LEU A 28 -1.93 15.07 8.64
CA LEU A 28 -2.94 14.40 9.46
C LEU A 28 -2.32 13.56 10.58
N LYS A 29 -1.28 12.77 10.27
CA LYS A 29 -0.58 11.95 11.28
C LYS A 29 0.14 12.79 12.32
N ARG A 30 0.72 13.93 11.93
CA ARG A 30 1.38 14.87 12.86
C ARG A 30 0.39 15.54 13.79
N GLN A 31 -0.74 16.00 13.26
CA GLN A 31 -1.78 16.66 14.05
C GLN A 31 -2.50 15.68 14.97
N LYS A 32 -2.76 14.47 14.48
CA LYS A 32 -3.52 13.44 15.21
C LYS A 32 -2.94 12.06 14.98
N ALA A 33 -2.10 11.62 15.92
CA ALA A 33 -1.40 10.35 15.83
C ALA A 33 -2.34 9.13 15.74
N SER A 34 -3.53 9.18 16.36
CA SER A 34 -4.54 8.11 16.30
C SER A 34 -5.18 7.95 14.92
N LEU A 35 -5.14 9.00 14.08
CA LEU A 35 -5.84 9.06 12.80
C LEU A 35 -7.34 8.73 12.91
N LEU A 36 -7.98 9.10 14.03
CA LEU A 36 -9.42 8.96 14.20
C LEU A 36 -10.11 10.32 14.02
N PRO A 37 -11.13 10.45 13.16
CA PRO A 37 -11.89 11.68 13.06
C PRO A 37 -12.58 12.02 14.38
N SER A 38 -12.64 13.31 14.75
CA SER A 38 -13.52 13.75 15.84
C SER A 38 -15.00 13.54 15.47
N PRO A 39 -15.94 13.61 16.42
CA PRO A 39 -17.37 13.53 16.12
C PRO A 39 -17.83 14.52 15.04
N GLU A 40 -17.31 15.74 15.06
CA GLU A 40 -17.62 16.78 14.06
C GLU A 40 -17.02 16.43 12.69
N GLU A 41 -15.79 15.91 12.67
CA GLU A 41 -15.13 15.48 11.44
C GLU A 41 -15.78 14.26 10.80
N GLN A 42 -16.48 13.42 11.58
CA GLN A 42 -17.24 12.28 11.05
C GLN A 42 -18.44 12.70 10.21
N MET A 43 -18.94 13.93 10.37
CA MET A 43 -20.02 14.46 9.54
C MET A 43 -19.55 14.87 8.14
N ASP A 44 -18.23 15.00 7.94
CA ASP A 44 -17.62 15.30 6.65
C ASP A 44 -17.10 14.01 6.00
N ARG A 45 -17.80 13.56 4.95
CA ARG A 45 -17.45 12.33 4.22
C ARG A 45 -16.03 12.38 3.65
N TYR A 46 -15.60 13.53 3.12
CA TYR A 46 -14.27 13.67 2.55
C TYR A 46 -13.19 13.53 3.64
N LYS A 47 -13.42 14.10 4.82
CA LYS A 47 -12.52 13.89 5.96
C LYS A 47 -12.47 12.43 6.39
N VAL A 48 -13.61 11.75 6.48
CA VAL A 48 -13.66 10.33 6.84
C VAL A 48 -12.84 9.49 5.85
N ASP A 49 -13.00 9.73 4.55
CA ASP A 49 -12.23 9.03 3.51
C ASP A 49 -10.72 9.33 3.62
N LEU A 50 -10.34 10.58 3.92
CA LEU A 50 -8.95 10.96 4.16
C LEU A 50 -8.34 10.23 5.36
N TYR A 51 -9.06 10.16 6.49
CA TYR A 51 -8.63 9.41 7.68
C TYR A 51 -8.51 7.90 7.39
N ASN A 52 -9.48 7.32 6.68
CA ASN A 52 -9.45 5.92 6.28
C ASN A 52 -8.25 5.61 5.37
N GLY A 53 -8.00 6.45 4.36
CA GLY A 53 -6.84 6.32 3.47
C GLY A 53 -5.51 6.42 4.22
N ALA A 54 -5.37 7.40 5.11
CA ALA A 54 -4.17 7.54 5.94
C ALA A 54 -3.94 6.30 6.82
N ARG A 55 -4.99 5.82 7.51
CA ARG A 55 -4.91 4.62 8.36
C ARG A 55 -4.51 3.39 7.55
N ALA A 56 -5.12 3.18 6.39
CA ALA A 56 -4.81 2.06 5.51
C ALA A 56 -3.34 2.10 5.08
N LEU A 57 -2.84 3.28 4.64
CA LEU A 57 -1.45 3.45 4.23
C LEU A 57 -0.47 3.09 5.36
N TYR A 58 -0.63 3.69 6.54
CA TYR A 58 0.28 3.44 7.65
C TYR A 58 0.20 2.00 8.16
N ALA A 59 -0.98 1.39 8.17
CA ALA A 59 -1.15 -0.02 8.53
C ALA A 59 -0.48 -0.97 7.53
N VAL A 60 -0.56 -0.67 6.21
CA VAL A 60 0.15 -1.44 5.18
C VAL A 60 1.67 -1.32 5.36
N ARG A 61 2.17 -0.11 5.60
CA ARG A 61 3.61 0.13 5.85
C ARG A 61 4.11 -0.61 7.08
N GLU A 62 3.39 -0.54 8.19
CA GLU A 62 3.76 -1.24 9.41
C GLU A 62 3.80 -2.76 9.20
N ARG A 63 2.78 -3.33 8.54
CA ARG A 63 2.77 -4.77 8.20
C ARG A 63 3.95 -5.14 7.30
N PHE A 64 4.24 -4.31 6.30
CA PHE A 64 5.36 -4.55 5.39
C PHE A 64 6.71 -4.45 6.12
N ALA A 65 6.89 -3.48 7.02
CA ALA A 65 8.09 -3.34 7.84
C ALA A 65 8.36 -4.59 8.69
N LYS A 66 7.31 -5.12 9.34
CA LYS A 66 7.39 -6.35 10.13
C LYS A 66 7.77 -7.55 9.26
N PHE A 67 7.16 -7.67 8.09
CA PHE A 67 7.48 -8.73 7.14
C PHE A 67 8.93 -8.62 6.63
N GLN A 68 9.38 -7.42 6.26
CA GLN A 68 10.75 -7.18 5.82
C GLN A 68 11.77 -7.52 6.92
N ALA A 69 11.47 -7.18 8.19
CA ALA A 69 12.33 -7.53 9.32
C ALA A 69 12.42 -9.06 9.51
N LEU A 70 11.30 -9.78 9.39
CA LEU A 70 11.26 -11.24 9.43
C LEU A 70 12.11 -11.83 8.29
N VAL A 71 11.91 -11.35 7.06
CA VAL A 71 12.67 -11.79 5.88
C VAL A 71 14.16 -11.59 6.09
N ARG A 72 14.59 -10.43 6.62
CA ARG A 72 16.00 -10.15 6.91
C ARG A 72 16.57 -11.15 7.92
N ALA A 73 15.86 -11.38 9.04
CA ALA A 73 16.32 -12.27 10.10
C ALA A 73 16.43 -13.74 9.65
N GLU A 74 15.42 -14.26 8.95
CA GLU A 74 15.45 -15.65 8.47
C GLU A 74 16.48 -15.85 7.35
N TYR A 75 16.58 -14.89 6.42
CA TYR A 75 17.53 -14.97 5.32
C TYR A 75 18.98 -14.91 5.81
N GLU A 76 19.30 -14.05 6.78
CA GLU A 76 20.64 -14.00 7.39
C GLU A 76 21.00 -15.31 8.09
N LYS A 77 20.02 -15.97 8.73
CA LYS A 77 20.24 -17.22 9.46
C LYS A 77 20.39 -18.44 8.56
N ARG A 78 19.62 -18.54 7.46
CA ARG A 78 19.46 -19.78 6.68
C ARG A 78 19.82 -19.65 5.20
N GLY A 79 19.92 -18.42 4.68
CA GLY A 79 20.04 -18.15 3.24
C GLY A 79 18.74 -18.34 2.45
N TYR A 80 17.60 -18.50 3.14
CA TYR A 80 16.26 -18.58 2.56
C TYR A 80 15.20 -18.23 3.59
N VAL A 81 13.97 -17.95 3.12
CA VAL A 81 12.81 -17.67 3.97
C VAL A 81 11.71 -18.69 3.69
N GLU A 82 11.11 -19.21 4.75
CA GLU A 82 9.91 -20.05 4.68
C GLU A 82 8.71 -19.32 5.25
N VAL A 83 7.55 -19.48 4.62
CA VAL A 83 6.27 -18.94 5.06
C VAL A 83 5.22 -20.05 5.12
N ASP A 84 4.14 -19.85 5.86
CA ASP A 84 3.01 -20.76 5.84
C ASP A 84 2.15 -20.57 4.59
N ASP A 85 1.33 -21.58 4.29
CA ASP A 85 0.49 -21.59 3.09
C ASP A 85 -0.66 -20.59 3.21
N ASP A 86 -1.11 -20.26 4.43
CA ASP A 86 -2.11 -19.23 4.70
C ASP A 86 -1.60 -17.83 4.30
N PHE A 87 -0.33 -17.53 4.58
CA PHE A 87 0.33 -16.31 4.16
C PHE A 87 0.37 -16.21 2.63
N LEU A 88 0.75 -17.30 1.94
CA LEU A 88 0.77 -17.35 0.48
C LEU A 88 -0.63 -17.15 -0.11
N ALA A 89 -1.64 -17.83 0.44
CA ALA A 89 -3.03 -17.68 0.01
C ALA A 89 -3.53 -16.25 0.19
N ARG A 90 -3.30 -15.64 1.36
CA ARG A 90 -3.69 -14.25 1.63
C ARG A 90 -2.98 -13.26 0.71
N ARG A 91 -1.70 -13.48 0.43
CA ARG A 91 -0.89 -12.64 -0.46
C ARG A 91 -1.36 -12.76 -1.90
N ALA A 92 -1.63 -13.98 -2.39
CA ALA A 92 -2.19 -14.20 -3.72
C ALA A 92 -3.54 -13.50 -3.88
N HIS A 93 -4.42 -13.61 -2.89
CA HIS A 93 -5.71 -12.91 -2.86
C HIS A 93 -5.53 -11.39 -2.92
N LEU A 94 -4.62 -10.81 -2.13
CA LEU A 94 -4.35 -9.37 -2.15
C LEU A 94 -3.75 -8.87 -3.47
N ARG A 95 -2.91 -9.66 -4.12
CA ARG A 95 -2.38 -9.34 -5.46
C ARG A 95 -3.51 -9.33 -6.49
N ALA A 96 -4.30 -10.40 -6.56
CA ALA A 96 -5.44 -10.49 -7.47
C ALA A 96 -6.44 -9.33 -7.26
N TYR A 97 -6.75 -9.00 -6.01
CA TYR A 97 -7.61 -7.87 -5.68
C TYR A 97 -7.02 -6.52 -6.14
N ASN A 98 -5.72 -6.30 -5.95
CA ASN A 98 -5.05 -5.09 -6.44
C ASN A 98 -5.03 -5.01 -7.97
N ASP A 99 -4.85 -6.14 -8.67
CA ASP A 99 -4.85 -6.17 -10.12
C ASP A 99 -6.23 -5.78 -10.67
N VAL A 100 -7.31 -6.28 -10.06
CA VAL A 100 -8.68 -5.87 -10.38
C VAL A 100 -8.88 -4.37 -10.12
N LEU A 101 -8.51 -3.89 -8.93
CA LEU A 101 -8.65 -2.46 -8.60
C LEU A 101 -7.85 -1.57 -9.54
N ARG A 102 -6.61 -1.96 -9.87
CA ARG A 102 -5.78 -1.21 -10.81
C ARG A 102 -6.43 -1.17 -12.19
N ALA A 103 -6.96 -2.28 -12.69
CA ALA A 103 -7.66 -2.31 -13.97
C ALA A 103 -8.88 -1.37 -13.97
N GLU A 104 -9.70 -1.39 -12.91
CA GLU A 104 -10.87 -0.51 -12.78
C GLU A 104 -10.48 0.97 -12.67
N VAL A 105 -9.46 1.29 -11.86
CA VAL A 105 -8.93 2.66 -11.77
C VAL A 105 -8.41 3.14 -13.13
N MET A 106 -7.69 2.30 -13.88
CA MET A 106 -7.19 2.69 -15.19
C MET A 106 -8.31 2.92 -16.20
N LYS A 107 -9.39 2.12 -16.18
CA LYS A 107 -10.60 2.36 -16.99
C LYS A 107 -11.25 3.70 -16.64
N TYR A 108 -11.40 3.97 -15.35
CA TYR A 108 -11.99 5.22 -14.87
C TYR A 108 -11.15 6.43 -15.27
N VAL A 109 -9.83 6.36 -15.08
CA VAL A 109 -8.91 7.42 -15.52
C VAL A 109 -9.00 7.63 -17.04
N ALA A 110 -9.02 6.56 -17.83
CA ALA A 110 -9.18 6.68 -19.28
C ALA A 110 -10.49 7.38 -19.66
N HIS A 111 -11.61 7.02 -19.02
CA HIS A 111 -12.88 7.68 -19.23
C HIS A 111 -12.84 9.18 -18.93
N LEU A 112 -12.21 9.60 -17.82
CA LEU A 112 -12.07 11.01 -17.48
C LEU A 112 -11.20 11.80 -18.48
N VAL A 113 -10.20 11.14 -19.07
CA VAL A 113 -9.38 11.75 -20.13
C VAL A 113 -10.20 11.92 -21.39
N ASP A 114 -10.96 10.89 -21.78
CA ASP A 114 -11.80 10.90 -22.98
C ASP A 114 -12.93 11.93 -22.89
N THR A 115 -13.51 12.14 -21.71
CA THR A 115 -14.54 13.17 -21.47
C THR A 115 -13.97 14.57 -21.28
N GLY A 116 -12.65 14.71 -21.17
CA GLY A 116 -11.97 15.99 -20.91
C GLY A 116 -12.09 16.48 -19.46
N GLU A 117 -12.63 15.66 -18.56
CA GLU A 117 -12.73 15.96 -17.11
C GLU A 117 -11.36 15.89 -16.41
N LEU A 118 -10.42 15.12 -16.97
CA LEU A 118 -9.03 15.05 -16.52
C LEU A 118 -8.08 15.45 -17.64
N LEU A 119 -7.48 16.63 -17.53
CA LEU A 119 -6.44 17.08 -18.45
C LEU A 119 -5.10 16.45 -18.07
N VAL A 120 -4.55 15.61 -18.95
CA VAL A 120 -3.21 15.04 -18.79
C VAL A 120 -2.24 15.85 -19.63
N ALA A 121 -1.14 16.32 -19.02
CA ALA A 121 -0.09 16.99 -19.79
C ALA A 121 0.46 16.03 -20.86
N PRO A 122 0.72 16.51 -22.09
CA PRO A 122 1.36 15.69 -23.11
C PRO A 122 2.71 15.20 -22.58
N ARG A 123 2.98 13.91 -22.76
CA ARG A 123 4.28 13.31 -22.43
C ARG A 123 5.32 14.02 -23.32
N GLN A 124 6.29 14.72 -22.73
CA GLN A 124 7.41 15.23 -23.51
C GLN A 124 8.25 14.04 -23.95
N GLU A 125 8.35 13.85 -25.27
CA GLU A 125 9.22 12.85 -25.92
C GLU A 125 10.69 13.25 -25.82
#